data_AF-A0A0F7CHZ0-F1
#
_entry.id   AF-A0A0F7CHZ0-F1
#
_cell.length_a   1.000
_cell.length_b   1.000
_cell.length_c   1.000
_cell.angle_alpha   90.00
_cell.angle_beta   90.00
_cell.angle_gamma   90.00
#
_symmetry.space_group_name_H-M   'P 1'
#
loop_
_entity.id
_entity.type
_entity.pdbx_description
1 polymer ?
#
loop_
_entity_poly.entity_id
_entity_poly.type
_entity_poly.pdbx_seq_one_letter_code
_entity_poly.pdbx_strand_id
1 'polypeptide(L)'
;MKDFEIISMDMFQTLVNIDTRIKQIWRPILQNTFTAHLAEEYGQTLLKYFFTHWNELRTTGQFHLMNEVYERSFTQLFKEKAVSYDVGEAVRIIFQEHTLSQLYDETAGFLESVSKSHKVCNCSNSIEPTLNKCFISGILLRMSSELIEKAS
;
A
#
# COMPACT_ATOMS: atom_id res chain seq x y z
N MET A 1 22.88 -3.46 -26.72
CA MET A 1 21.85 -3.65 -25.67
C MET A 1 20.58 -2.99 -26.19
N LYS A 2 19.40 -3.58 -25.92
CA LYS A 2 18.14 -2.87 -26.19
C LYS A 2 17.94 -1.85 -25.09
N ASP A 3 17.59 -0.63 -25.46
CA ASP A 3 17.19 0.39 -24.50
C ASP A 3 15.86 -0.04 -23.86
N PHE A 4 15.72 0.20 -22.56
CA PHE A 4 14.47 -0.05 -21.86
C PHE A 4 13.51 1.11 -22.17
N GLU A 5 12.29 0.83 -22.61
CA GLU A 5 11.32 1.87 -22.96
C GLU A 5 10.37 2.22 -21.81
N ILE A 6 10.10 1.23 -20.94
CA ILE A 6 9.10 1.32 -19.88
C ILE A 6 9.71 0.81 -18.57
N ILE A 7 9.50 1.57 -17.50
CA ILE A 7 9.79 1.17 -16.13
C ILE A 7 8.47 1.02 -15.38
N SER A 8 8.20 -0.20 -14.93
CA SER A 8 7.07 -0.55 -14.08
C SER A 8 7.54 -0.58 -12.64
N MET A 9 6.78 0.06 -11.74
CA MET A 9 7.11 0.14 -10.32
C MET A 9 5.93 -0.27 -9.46
N ASP A 10 6.21 -1.08 -8.45
CA ASP A 10 5.29 -1.35 -7.37
C ASP A 10 5.18 -0.12 -6.43
N MET A 11 4.06 -0.03 -5.71
CA MET A 11 3.77 1.09 -4.81
C MET A 11 3.91 0.72 -3.33
N PHE A 12 3.42 -0.46 -2.94
CA PHE A 12 3.28 -0.82 -1.54
C PHE A 12 4.67 -0.98 -0.90
N GLN A 13 5.03 -0.05 -0.01
CA GLN A 13 6.34 0.02 0.65
C GLN A 13 7.57 0.23 -0.27
N THR A 14 7.38 0.25 -1.60
CA THR A 14 8.44 0.56 -2.58
C THR A 14 8.62 2.06 -2.76
N LEU A 15 7.53 2.82 -2.82
CA LEU A 15 7.55 4.27 -3.07
C LEU A 15 7.01 5.07 -1.88
N VAL A 16 6.15 4.45 -1.07
CA VAL A 16 5.53 5.09 0.10
C VAL A 16 6.04 4.49 1.41
N ASN A 17 6.23 5.35 2.40
CA ASN A 17 6.63 4.97 3.74
C ASN A 17 5.41 4.91 4.67
N ILE A 18 4.83 3.71 4.83
CA ILE A 18 3.69 3.49 5.73
C ILE A 18 4.08 3.62 7.21
N ASP A 19 5.36 3.51 7.55
CA ASP A 19 5.81 3.57 8.94
C ASP A 19 5.54 4.95 9.55
N THR A 20 5.50 5.99 8.70
CA THR A 20 5.06 7.35 9.07
C THR A 20 3.60 7.42 9.54
N ARG A 21 2.79 6.40 9.25
CA ARG A 21 1.35 6.32 9.56
C ARG A 21 1.00 5.29 10.64
N ILE A 22 1.98 4.63 11.27
CA ILE A 22 1.76 3.60 12.31
C ILE A 22 0.80 4.08 13.40
N LYS A 23 1.00 5.31 13.89
CA LYS A 23 0.15 5.87 14.95
C LYS A 23 -1.30 6.07 14.47
N GLN A 24 -1.48 6.52 13.24
CA GLN A 24 -2.78 6.79 12.62
C GLN A 24 -3.52 5.49 12.33
N ILE A 25 -2.81 4.40 12.04
CA ILE A 25 -3.36 3.06 11.86
C ILE A 25 -3.77 2.46 13.21
N TRP A 26 -2.85 2.40 14.17
CA TRP A 26 -3.04 1.59 15.38
C TRP A 26 -3.81 2.30 16.49
N ARG A 27 -3.78 3.63 16.58
CA ARG A 27 -4.54 4.37 17.60
C ARG A 27 -6.05 4.16 17.49
N PRO A 28 -6.72 4.23 16.33
CA PRO A 28 -8.15 3.95 16.24
C PRO A 28 -8.51 2.47 16.53
N ILE A 29 -7.60 1.54 16.21
CA ILE A 29 -7.80 0.10 16.44
C ILE A 29 -7.65 -0.26 17.93
N LEU A 30 -6.60 0.23 18.58
CA LEU A 30 -6.28 -0.09 19.98
C LEU A 30 -6.97 0.84 20.99
N GLN A 31 -7.47 1.99 20.54
CA GLN A 31 -8.22 2.94 21.37
C GLN A 31 -7.47 3.25 22.68
N ASN A 32 -8.09 2.95 23.82
CA ASN A 32 -7.55 3.25 25.16
C ASN A 32 -6.35 2.38 25.56
N THR A 33 -6.09 1.27 24.87
CA THR A 33 -4.93 0.41 25.13
C THR A 33 -3.73 0.77 24.24
N PHE A 34 -3.86 1.79 23.38
CA PHE A 34 -2.80 2.19 22.48
C PHE A 34 -1.52 2.59 23.24
N THR A 35 -0.42 1.92 22.89
CA THR A 35 0.95 2.36 23.17
C THR A 35 1.79 2.23 21.91
N ALA A 36 2.88 2.99 21.80
CA ALA A 36 3.79 2.87 20.66
C ALA A 36 4.38 1.45 20.57
N HIS A 37 4.69 0.84 21.71
CA HIS A 37 5.21 -0.52 21.78
C HIS A 37 4.21 -1.56 21.26
N LEU A 38 2.94 -1.46 21.67
CA LEU A 38 1.90 -2.38 21.15
C LEU A 38 1.64 -2.18 19.66
N ALA A 39 1.65 -0.93 19.18
CA ALA A 39 1.50 -0.65 17.75
C ALA A 39 2.63 -1.28 16.92
N GLU A 40 3.87 -1.23 17.41
CA GLU A 40 5.01 -1.87 16.77
C GLU A 40 4.91 -3.41 16.82
N GLU A 41 4.66 -3.98 18.00
CA GLU A 41 4.52 -5.43 18.18
C GLU A 41 3.40 -6.00 17.28
N TYR A 42 2.25 -5.33 17.26
CA TYR A 42 1.10 -5.79 16.49
C TYR A 42 1.30 -5.55 15.00
N GLY A 43 2.00 -4.47 14.61
CA GLY A 43 2.44 -4.21 13.25
C GLY A 43 3.35 -5.33 12.70
N GLN A 44 4.37 -5.71 13.45
CA GLN A 44 5.28 -6.79 13.07
C GLN A 44 4.55 -8.15 13.00
N THR A 45 3.65 -8.41 13.95
CA THR A 45 2.84 -9.63 13.98
C THR A 45 1.88 -9.69 12.78
N LEU A 46 1.23 -8.58 12.44
CA LEU A 46 0.37 -8.46 11.27
C LEU A 46 1.14 -8.77 9.98
N LEU A 47 2.33 -8.19 9.80
CA LEU A 47 3.17 -8.44 8.63
C LEU A 47 3.58 -9.91 8.52
N LYS A 48 3.92 -10.54 9.63
CA LYS A 48 4.21 -11.98 9.66
C LYS A 48 3.01 -12.79 9.14
N TYR A 49 1.80 -12.52 9.64
CA TYR A 49 0.60 -13.22 9.18
C TYR A 49 0.23 -12.90 7.75
N PHE A 50 0.44 -11.66 7.31
CA PHE A 50 0.26 -11.28 5.92
C PHE A 50 1.12 -12.14 5.01
N PHE A 51 2.43 -12.27 5.27
CA PHE A 51 3.31 -13.08 4.42
C PHE A 51 2.98 -14.58 4.48
N THR A 52 2.55 -15.09 5.63
CA THR A 52 2.07 -16.48 5.75
C THR A 52 0.85 -16.70 4.86
N HIS A 53 -0.21 -15.91 5.03
CA HIS A 53 -1.44 -16.06 4.26
C HIS A 53 -1.29 -15.74 2.78
N TRP A 54 -0.44 -14.77 2.44
CA TRP A 54 -0.11 -14.46 1.05
C TRP A 54 0.50 -15.68 0.35
N ASN A 55 1.47 -16.34 1.01
CA ASN A 55 2.09 -17.53 0.46
C ASN A 55 1.10 -18.69 0.34
N GLU A 56 0.25 -18.92 1.35
CA GLU A 56 -0.80 -19.94 1.30
C GLU A 56 -1.77 -19.71 0.14
N LEU A 57 -2.31 -18.49 0.02
CA LEU A 57 -3.25 -18.12 -1.03
C LEU A 57 -2.64 -18.22 -2.42
N ARG A 58 -1.37 -17.87 -2.58
CA ARG A 58 -0.65 -18.02 -3.85
C ARG A 58 -0.57 -19.48 -4.31
N THR A 59 -0.53 -20.45 -3.39
CA THR A 59 -0.50 -21.88 -3.76
C THR A 59 -1.82 -22.40 -4.32
N THR A 60 -2.93 -21.69 -4.12
CA THR A 60 -4.24 -22.16 -4.63
C THR A 60 -4.40 -21.96 -6.13
N GLY A 61 -3.52 -21.15 -6.77
CA GLY A 61 -3.60 -20.81 -8.20
C GLY A 61 -4.79 -19.92 -8.55
N GLN A 62 -5.52 -19.40 -7.56
CA GLN A 62 -6.64 -18.48 -7.77
C GLN A 62 -6.21 -17.04 -7.58
N PHE A 63 -6.96 -16.13 -8.18
CA PHE A 63 -6.82 -14.70 -7.94
C PHE A 63 -7.45 -14.36 -6.59
N HIS A 64 -6.69 -13.66 -5.73
CA HIS A 64 -7.13 -13.15 -4.43
C HIS A 64 -6.81 -11.68 -4.34
N LEU A 65 -7.68 -10.93 -3.69
CA LEU A 65 -7.50 -9.51 -3.46
C LEU A 65 -6.59 -9.28 -2.24
N MET A 66 -5.86 -8.15 -2.24
CA MET A 66 -4.98 -7.81 -1.13
C MET A 66 -5.74 -7.57 0.19
N ASN A 67 -6.95 -7.02 0.12
CA ASN A 67 -7.80 -6.84 1.30
C ASN A 67 -8.19 -8.19 1.92
N GLU A 68 -8.43 -9.24 1.13
CA GLU A 68 -8.73 -10.58 1.65
C GLU A 68 -7.56 -11.15 2.47
N VAL A 69 -6.32 -10.88 2.04
CA VAL A 69 -5.11 -11.30 2.76
C VAL A 69 -5.00 -10.55 4.08
N TYR A 70 -5.24 -9.23 4.07
CA TYR A 70 -5.25 -8.42 5.29
C TYR A 70 -6.39 -8.79 6.24
N GLU A 71 -7.60 -9.07 5.74
CA GLU A 71 -8.75 -9.52 6.54
C GLU A 71 -8.40 -10.81 7.31
N ARG A 72 -7.80 -11.79 6.63
CA ARG A 72 -7.33 -13.02 7.29
C ARG A 72 -6.27 -12.73 8.35
N SER A 73 -5.31 -11.87 8.03
CA SER A 73 -4.20 -11.51 8.91
C SER A 73 -4.67 -10.79 10.17
N PHE A 74 -5.55 -9.81 10.02
CA PHE A 74 -6.18 -9.10 11.14
C PHE A 74 -7.08 -10.01 11.96
N THR A 75 -7.87 -10.87 11.32
CA THR A 75 -8.70 -11.87 12.03
C THR A 75 -7.84 -12.75 12.94
N GLN A 76 -6.72 -13.25 12.42
CA GLN A 76 -5.80 -14.08 13.19
C GLN A 76 -5.15 -13.28 14.33
N LEU A 77 -4.64 -12.09 14.05
CA LEU A 77 -4.03 -11.21 15.05
C LEU A 77 -5.00 -10.86 16.18
N PHE A 78 -6.22 -10.43 15.84
CA PHE A 78 -7.21 -9.99 16.82
C PHE A 78 -7.67 -11.15 17.70
N LYS A 79 -7.80 -12.34 17.13
CA LYS A 79 -8.08 -13.56 17.88
C LYS A 79 -6.97 -13.89 18.87
N GLU A 80 -5.71 -13.85 18.45
CA GLU A 80 -4.56 -14.17 19.31
C GLU A 80 -4.36 -13.14 20.43
N LYS A 81 -4.47 -11.85 20.10
CA LYS A 81 -4.21 -10.73 21.01
C LYS A 81 -5.46 -10.26 21.77
N ALA A 82 -6.57 -10.98 21.61
CA ALA A 82 -7.88 -10.64 22.19
C ALA A 82 -8.31 -9.18 21.92
N VAL A 83 -8.01 -8.66 20.72
CA VAL A 83 -8.41 -7.32 20.30
C VAL A 83 -9.87 -7.35 19.89
N SER A 84 -10.72 -6.59 20.60
CA SER A 84 -12.12 -6.42 20.25
C SER A 84 -12.28 -5.21 19.33
N TYR A 85 -12.08 -5.42 18.03
CA TYR A 85 -12.24 -4.40 16.99
C TYR A 85 -12.76 -5.04 15.70
N ASP A 86 -13.46 -4.26 14.87
CA ASP A 86 -13.97 -4.74 13.59
C ASP A 86 -12.83 -4.94 12.58
N VAL A 87 -12.73 -6.15 12.03
CA VAL A 87 -11.65 -6.51 11.09
C VAL A 87 -11.78 -5.73 9.79
N GLY A 88 -13.00 -5.58 9.26
CA GLY A 88 -13.23 -4.86 8.00
C GLY A 88 -12.83 -3.39 8.13
N GLU A 89 -13.12 -2.77 9.26
CA GLU A 89 -12.73 -1.41 9.58
C GLU A 89 -11.22 -1.26 9.75
N ALA A 90 -10.54 -2.21 10.38
CA ALA A 90 -9.08 -2.20 10.49
C ALA A 90 -8.41 -2.29 9.11
N VAL A 91 -8.95 -3.12 8.23
CA VAL A 91 -8.52 -3.21 6.83
C VAL A 91 -8.78 -1.89 6.11
N ARG A 92 -9.97 -1.31 6.25
CA ARG A 92 -10.28 0.00 5.65
C ARG A 92 -9.30 1.08 6.11
N ILE A 93 -8.95 1.11 7.41
CA ILE A 93 -7.98 2.04 7.98
C ILE A 93 -6.59 1.85 7.35
N ILE A 94 -6.06 0.62 7.26
CA ILE A 94 -4.70 0.41 6.74
C ILE A 94 -4.59 0.85 5.27
N PHE A 95 -5.62 0.58 4.46
CA PHE A 95 -5.65 1.01 3.06
C PHE A 95 -5.82 2.53 2.94
N GLN A 96 -6.70 3.15 3.73
CA GLN A 96 -6.86 4.60 3.76
C GLN A 96 -5.55 5.28 4.17
N GLU A 97 -4.89 4.80 5.22
CA GLU A 97 -3.64 5.38 5.70
C GLU A 97 -2.47 5.13 4.75
N HIS A 98 -2.46 4.01 4.03
CA HIS A 98 -1.54 3.80 2.91
C HIS A 98 -1.69 4.89 1.84
N THR A 99 -2.92 5.29 1.48
CA THR A 99 -3.14 6.41 0.52
C THR A 99 -2.64 7.77 1.03
N LEU A 100 -2.47 7.93 2.34
CA LEU A 100 -2.02 9.16 2.99
C LEU A 100 -0.54 9.10 3.40
N SER A 101 0.15 8.03 3.04
CA SER A 101 1.56 7.83 3.35
C SER A 101 2.43 8.77 2.52
N GLN A 102 3.49 9.28 3.14
CA GLN A 102 4.47 10.09 2.44
C GLN A 102 5.31 9.20 1.52
N LEU A 103 5.79 9.78 0.42
CA LEU A 103 6.83 9.14 -0.37
C LEU A 103 8.14 9.11 0.43
N TYR A 104 9.04 8.18 0.15
CA TYR A 104 10.42 8.31 0.63
C TYR A 104 11.08 9.57 0.03
N ASP A 105 12.00 10.19 0.76
CA ASP A 105 12.61 11.47 0.39
C ASP A 105 13.25 11.41 -1.01
N GLU A 106 13.85 10.27 -1.37
CA GLU A 106 14.52 10.04 -2.65
C GLU A 106 13.54 9.77 -3.80
N THR A 107 12.31 9.38 -3.49
CA THR A 107 11.33 8.92 -4.50
C THR A 107 10.99 10.02 -5.49
N ALA A 108 10.79 11.25 -5.01
CA ALA A 108 10.43 12.36 -5.89
C ALA A 108 11.55 12.66 -6.92
N GLY A 109 12.80 12.74 -6.45
CA GLY A 109 13.96 12.99 -7.32
C GLY A 109 14.20 11.85 -8.31
N PHE A 110 14.02 10.59 -7.86
CA PHE A 110 14.09 9.43 -8.73
C PHE A 110 13.03 9.45 -9.84
N LEU A 111 11.76 9.69 -9.49
CA LEU A 111 10.65 9.77 -10.45
C LEU A 111 10.86 10.89 -11.47
N GLU A 112 11.36 12.06 -11.04
CA GLU A 112 11.68 13.17 -11.93
C GLU A 112 12.82 12.82 -12.89
N SER A 113 13.86 12.12 -12.39
CA SER A 113 15.00 11.73 -13.23
C SER A 113 14.61 10.67 -14.27
N VAL A 114 13.86 9.65 -13.85
CA VAL A 114 13.57 8.50 -14.71
C VAL A 114 12.52 8.82 -15.77
N SER A 115 11.54 9.67 -15.45
CA SER A 115 10.50 10.12 -16.39
C SER A 115 11.04 10.97 -17.54
N LYS A 116 12.25 11.53 -17.42
CA LYS A 116 12.91 12.26 -18.52
C LYS A 116 13.36 11.35 -19.66
N SER A 117 13.57 10.06 -19.40
CA SER A 117 14.15 9.12 -20.35
C SER A 117 13.30 7.88 -20.60
N HIS A 118 12.36 7.55 -19.70
CA HIS A 118 11.55 6.35 -19.77
C HIS A 118 10.08 6.66 -19.50
N LYS A 119 9.19 5.85 -20.08
CA LYS A 119 7.78 5.83 -19.66
C LYS A 119 7.67 5.11 -18.33
N VAL A 120 6.96 5.72 -17.40
CA VAL A 120 6.82 5.20 -16.03
C VAL A 120 5.39 4.72 -15.82
N CYS A 121 5.22 3.49 -15.32
CA CYS A 121 3.94 2.89 -15.01
C CYS A 121 3.89 2.42 -13.56
N ASN A 122 2.74 2.63 -12.91
CA ASN A 122 2.44 2.04 -11.61
C ASN A 122 1.84 0.64 -11.82
N CYS A 123 2.46 -0.37 -11.24
CA CYS A 123 1.96 -1.73 -11.16
C CYS A 123 1.78 -2.14 -9.69
N SER A 124 0.81 -1.52 -9.03
CA SER A 124 0.40 -1.90 -7.67
C SER A 124 -0.63 -3.03 -7.72
N ASN A 125 -0.48 -4.00 -6.82
CA ASN A 125 -1.45 -5.08 -6.60
C ASN A 125 -2.74 -4.61 -5.88
N SER A 126 -2.89 -3.32 -5.62
CA SER A 126 -4.06 -2.73 -4.99
C SER A 126 -5.11 -2.29 -6.01
N ILE A 127 -6.28 -2.92 -5.99
CA ILE A 127 -7.38 -2.63 -6.94
C ILE A 127 -8.25 -1.43 -6.51
N GLU A 128 -7.89 -0.73 -5.43
CA GLU A 128 -8.72 0.38 -4.97
C GLU A 128 -8.56 1.66 -5.85
N PRO A 129 -9.65 2.25 -6.38
CA PRO A 129 -9.62 3.50 -7.16
C PRO A 129 -8.98 4.68 -6.41
N THR A 130 -8.89 4.59 -5.08
CA THR A 130 -8.30 5.57 -4.18
C THR A 130 -6.79 5.67 -4.33
N LEU A 131 -6.09 4.59 -4.70
CA LEU A 131 -4.65 4.62 -4.94
C LEU A 131 -4.28 5.27 -6.28
N ASN A 132 -5.20 5.26 -7.26
CA ASN A 132 -5.07 6.12 -8.43
C ASN A 132 -5.14 7.61 -8.06
N LYS A 133 -5.81 8.00 -6.97
CA LYS A 133 -5.86 9.42 -6.53
C LYS A 133 -4.54 9.91 -5.95
N CYS A 134 -3.73 9.06 -5.31
CA CYS A 134 -2.42 9.44 -4.75
C CYS A 134 -1.47 10.00 -5.82
N PHE A 135 -1.56 9.51 -7.05
CA PHE A 135 -0.71 9.98 -8.15
C PHE A 135 -1.34 11.09 -8.99
N ILE A 136 -2.68 11.16 -9.03
CA ILE A 136 -3.40 12.17 -9.81
C ILE A 136 -3.22 13.59 -9.22
N SER A 137 -3.02 13.77 -7.91
CA SER A 137 -3.01 15.14 -7.33
C SER A 137 -1.71 15.94 -7.45
N GLY A 138 -0.63 15.43 -8.06
CA GLY A 138 0.62 16.21 -8.16
C GLY A 138 1.57 15.90 -9.31
N ILE A 139 1.73 14.63 -9.72
CA ILE A 139 2.78 14.25 -10.69
C ILE A 139 2.17 13.64 -11.96
N LEU A 140 1.03 12.94 -11.88
CA LEU A 140 0.41 12.32 -13.06
C LEU A 140 -0.51 13.24 -13.87
N LEU A 141 -1.00 14.36 -13.30
CA LEU A 141 -1.87 15.31 -14.03
C LEU A 141 -1.19 15.96 -15.24
N ARG A 142 0.15 15.97 -15.30
CA ARG A 142 0.88 16.40 -16.51
C ARG A 142 1.07 15.29 -17.54
N MET A 143 1.02 14.02 -17.13
CA MET A 143 1.29 12.89 -18.04
C MET A 143 0.01 12.32 -18.66
N SER A 144 -1.15 12.44 -18.00
CA SER A 144 -2.43 11.97 -18.56
C SER A 144 -3.05 12.94 -19.56
N SER A 145 -2.86 14.26 -19.43
CA SER A 145 -3.39 15.24 -20.38
C SER A 145 -2.72 15.14 -21.76
N GLU A 146 -1.41 14.91 -21.82
CA GLU A 146 -0.68 14.78 -23.09
C GLU A 146 -0.95 13.47 -23.84
N LEU A 147 -1.40 12.41 -23.14
CA LEU A 147 -1.76 11.13 -23.75
C LEU A 147 -3.21 11.10 -24.24
N ILE A 148 -4.12 11.89 -23.65
CA ILE A 148 -5.52 11.97 -24.08
C ILE A 148 -5.67 12.90 -25.30
N GLU A 149 -4.91 13.99 -25.40
CA GLU A 149 -4.94 14.88 -26.58
C GLU A 149 -4.33 14.27 -27.84
N LYS A 150 -3.47 13.25 -27.73
CA LYS A 150 -2.87 12.57 -28.90
C LYS A 150 -3.66 11.34 -29.39
N ALA A 151 -4.78 11.03 -28.73
CA ALA A 151 -5.69 9.95 -29.10
C ALA A 151 -7.08 10.46 -29.55
N SER A 152 -7.21 11.76 -29.82
CA SER A 152 -8.42 12.42 -30.35
C SER A 152 -8.18 12.96 -31.75
#